data_AF-A0A017HNY8-F1
#
_entry.id   AF-A0A017HNY8-F1
#
_cell.length_a   1.000
_cell.length_b   1.000
_cell.length_c   1.000
_cell.angle_alpha   90.00
_cell.angle_beta   90.00
_cell.angle_gamma   90.00
#
_symmetry.space_group_name_H-M   'P 1'
#
loop_
_entity.id
_entity.type
_entity.pdbx_description
1 polymer ?
#
loop_
_entity_poly.entity_id
_entity_poly.type
_entity_poly.pdbx_seq_one_letter_code
_entity_poly.pdbx_strand_id
1 'polypeptide(L)'
;MAMTERDDLENLFSEARALRPEPGDDLMARILADAEAVAAERERPVRPVSAGPGWRNWLRTLGGWPAVGGLVASTVAGLWIGVAQPAALSDIAASVWGEQVSVNLGVDVDPLSLLEG
;
A
#
# COMPACT_ATOMS: atom_id res chain seq x y z
N MET A 1 -2.01 38.53 -2.03
CA MET A 1 -0.64 38.17 -1.64
C MET A 1 -0.75 36.92 -0.79
N ALA A 2 -0.91 35.76 -1.44
CA ALA A 2 -0.94 34.47 -0.77
C ALA A 2 0.51 33.96 -0.78
N MET A 3 1.30 34.34 0.22
CA MET A 3 2.46 33.53 0.56
C MET A 3 1.84 32.21 1.02
N THR A 4 2.13 31.13 0.29
CA THR A 4 1.39 29.88 0.47
C THR A 4 1.73 29.33 1.85
N GLU A 5 0.78 28.75 2.59
CA GLU A 5 1.01 28.15 3.92
C GLU A 5 2.21 27.16 3.93
N ARG A 6 2.49 26.58 2.75
CA ARG A 6 3.68 25.76 2.48
C ARG A 6 5.00 26.53 2.52
N ASP A 7 5.03 27.77 2.03
CA ASP A 7 6.20 28.64 2.04
C ASP A 7 6.52 29.12 3.46
N ASP A 8 5.48 29.38 4.26
CA ASP A 8 5.63 29.73 5.67
C ASP A 8 6.21 28.55 6.48
N LEU A 9 5.71 27.33 6.24
CA LEU A 9 6.27 26.11 6.83
C LEU A 9 7.71 25.84 6.39
N GLU A 10 8.02 26.03 5.10
CA GLU A 10 9.38 25.85 4.58
C GLU A 10 10.36 26.84 5.23
N ASN A 11 9.95 28.10 5.43
CA ASN A 11 10.76 29.08 6.16
C ASN A 11 11.01 28.66 7.62
N LEU A 12 9.99 28.20 8.34
CA LEU A 12 10.14 27.70 9.72
C LEU A 12 11.08 26.49 9.81
N PHE A 13 11.00 25.56 8.85
CA PHE A 13 11.92 24.42 8.80
C PHE A 13 13.35 24.82 8.43
N SER A 14 13.51 25.81 7.55
CA SER A 14 14.80 26.39 7.19
C SER A 14 15.51 26.97 8.43
N GLU A 15 14.78 27.77 9.21
CA GLU A 15 15.27 28.32 10.47
C GLU A 15 15.65 27.22 11.47
N ALA A 16 14.77 26.24 11.68
CA ALA A 16 15.03 25.13 12.61
C ALA A 16 16.29 24.32 12.21
N ARG A 17 16.53 24.12 10.91
CA ARG A 17 17.72 23.41 10.41
C ARG A 17 19.01 24.21 10.60
N ALA A 18 18.94 25.54 10.57
CA ALA A 18 20.08 26.42 10.82
C ALA A 18 20.54 26.38 12.30
N LEU A 19 19.61 26.16 13.25
CA LEU A 19 19.92 26.08 14.68
C LEU A 19 20.74 24.84 15.08
N ARG A 20 20.72 23.77 14.27
CA ARG A 20 21.42 22.47 14.44
C ARG A 20 22.08 22.26 15.83
N PRO A 21 21.27 22.06 16.90
CA PRO A 21 21.81 21.83 18.22
C PRO A 21 22.56 20.50 18.24
N GLU A 22 23.78 20.50 18.76
CA GLU A 22 24.55 19.28 18.92
C GLU A 22 23.91 18.42 20.02
N PRO A 23 23.60 17.14 19.75
CA PRO A 23 23.08 16.25 20.78
C PRO A 23 24.13 16.10 21.89
N GLY A 24 23.70 16.17 23.15
CA GLY A 24 24.61 16.03 24.28
C GLY A 24 25.27 14.65 24.33
N ASP A 25 26.49 14.61 24.86
CA ASP A 25 27.32 13.40 24.91
C ASP A 25 26.62 12.20 25.58
N ASP A 26 25.83 12.44 26.63
CA ASP A 26 25.06 11.39 27.32
C ASP A 26 24.03 10.73 26.39
N LEU A 27 23.31 11.52 25.60
CA LEU A 27 22.36 11.01 24.62
C LEU A 27 23.10 10.19 23.55
N MET A 28 24.23 10.70 23.07
CA MET A 28 25.01 10.01 22.04
C MET A 28 25.57 8.68 22.55
N ALA A 29 26.08 8.64 23.79
CA ALA A 29 26.55 7.43 24.44
C ALA A 29 25.42 6.38 24.56
N ARG A 30 24.21 6.80 24.90
CA ARG A 30 23.03 5.92 24.96
C ARG A 30 22.61 5.40 23.59
N ILE A 31 22.65 6.24 22.55
CA ILE A 31 22.36 5.82 21.17
C ILE A 31 23.38 4.79 20.69
N LEU A 32 24.66 5.00 20.97
CA LEU A 32 25.72 4.07 20.57
C LEU A 32 25.59 2.74 21.31
N ALA A 33 25.31 2.76 22.61
CA ALA A 33 25.07 1.54 23.39
C ALA A 33 23.85 0.75 22.89
N ASP A 34 22.77 1.45 22.51
CA ASP A 34 21.58 0.82 21.92
C ASP A 34 21.88 0.23 20.54
N ALA A 35 22.62 0.96 19.70
CA ALA A 35 23.04 0.49 18.38
C ALA A 35 23.91 -0.77 18.48
N GLU A 36 24.84 -0.83 19.44
CA GLU A 36 25.63 -2.03 19.74
C GLU A 36 24.76 -3.21 20.19
N ALA A 37 23.78 -2.97 21.07
CA ALA A 37 22.86 -4.00 21.50
C ALA A 37 22.04 -4.59 20.34
N VAL A 38 21.54 -3.74 19.44
CA VAL A 38 20.80 -4.16 18.24
C VAL A 38 21.72 -4.86 17.24
N ALA A 39 22.95 -4.39 17.04
CA ALA A 39 23.93 -5.04 16.18
C ALA A 39 24.25 -6.46 16.69
N ALA A 40 24.51 -6.59 17.99
CA ALA A 40 24.75 -7.88 18.63
C ALA A 40 23.53 -8.82 18.52
N GLU A 41 22.30 -8.30 18.61
CA GLU A 41 21.09 -9.10 18.42
C GLU A 41 20.94 -9.61 16.98
N ARG A 42 21.35 -8.82 15.99
CA ARG A 42 21.34 -9.21 14.57
C ARG A 42 22.44 -10.21 14.23
N GLU A 43 23.58 -10.14 14.90
CA GLU A 43 24.68 -11.09 14.75
C GLU A 43 24.39 -12.44 15.41
N ARG A 44 23.44 -12.50 16.36
CA ARG A 44 23.01 -13.78 16.91
C ARG A 44 22.47 -14.64 15.76
N PRO A 45 23.03 -15.84 15.56
CA PRO A 45 22.51 -16.75 14.55
C PRO A 45 21.03 -16.96 14.85
N VAL A 46 20.18 -16.65 13.86
CA VAL A 46 18.74 -16.90 13.95
C VAL A 46 18.58 -18.38 14.23
N ARG A 47 18.29 -18.73 15.48
CA ARG A 47 17.94 -20.10 15.85
C ARG A 47 16.81 -20.50 14.90
N PRO A 48 16.90 -21.64 14.20
CA PRO A 48 15.83 -22.05 13.32
C PRO A 48 14.56 -22.11 14.16
N VAL A 49 13.69 -21.13 13.96
CA VAL A 49 12.34 -21.14 14.51
C VAL A 49 11.72 -22.40 13.93
N SER A 50 11.18 -23.28 14.78
CA SER A 50 10.58 -24.53 14.33
C SER A 50 9.75 -24.25 13.08
N ALA A 51 9.94 -25.06 12.04
CA ALA A 51 9.39 -24.83 10.72
C ALA A 51 7.87 -24.67 10.82
N GLY A 52 7.42 -23.42 10.92
CA GLY A 52 6.02 -23.07 10.81
C GLY A 52 5.56 -23.39 9.39
N PRO A 53 4.24 -23.40 9.15
CA PRO A 53 3.69 -23.57 7.81
C PRO A 53 4.42 -22.66 6.81
N GLY A 54 4.90 -23.22 5.70
CA GLY A 54 5.82 -22.54 4.77
C GLY A 54 5.37 -21.13 4.36
N TRP A 55 4.06 -20.89 4.22
CA TRP A 55 3.50 -19.58 3.89
C TRP A 55 3.84 -18.46 4.89
N ARG A 56 4.01 -18.80 6.19
CA ARG A 56 4.41 -17.82 7.22
C ARG A 56 5.88 -17.39 7.06
N ASN A 57 6.72 -18.29 6.54
CA ASN A 57 8.11 -17.96 6.24
C ASN A 57 8.21 -17.03 5.01
N TRP A 58 7.40 -17.29 3.98
CA TRP A 58 7.26 -16.40 2.82
C TRP A 58 6.76 -15.00 3.20
N LEU A 59 5.82 -14.90 4.14
CA LEU A 59 5.40 -13.60 4.67
C LEU A 59 6.51 -12.92 5.46
N ARG A 60 7.29 -13.65 6.26
CA ARG A 60 8.46 -13.08 6.96
C ARG A 60 9.51 -12.54 5.99
N THR A 61 9.77 -13.22 4.87
CA THR A 61 10.73 -12.74 3.86
C THR A 61 10.24 -11.51 3.10
N LEU A 62 8.93 -11.34 2.95
CA LEU A 62 8.32 -10.17 2.30
C LEU A 62 8.15 -8.94 3.20
N GLY A 63 8.51 -9.04 4.49
CA GLY A 63 8.40 -7.93 5.46
C GLY A 63 7.33 -8.12 6.55
N GLY A 64 6.69 -9.29 6.60
CA GLY A 64 5.76 -9.68 7.67
C GLY A 64 4.34 -9.13 7.48
N TRP A 65 3.68 -8.81 8.60
CA TRP A 65 2.31 -8.30 8.63
C TRP A 65 2.08 -6.99 7.83
N PRO A 66 3.05 -6.05 7.76
CA PRO A 66 2.94 -4.88 6.88
C PRO A 66 2.78 -5.24 5.40
N ALA A 67 3.46 -6.28 4.92
CA ALA A 67 3.34 -6.74 3.53
C ALA A 67 1.93 -7.27 3.23
N VAL A 68 1.31 -7.97 4.18
CA VAL A 68 -0.09 -8.41 4.08
C VAL A 68 -1.03 -7.22 3.99
N GLY A 69 -0.81 -6.19 4.83
CA GLY A 69 -1.59 -4.95 4.79
C GLY A 69 -1.54 -4.27 3.42
N GLY A 70 -0.35 -4.19 2.82
CA GLY A 70 -0.18 -3.67 1.46
C GLY A 70 -0.90 -4.51 0.40
N LEU A 71 -0.86 -5.83 0.51
CA LEU A 71 -1.52 -6.74 -0.44
C LEU A 71 -3.05 -6.65 -0.36
N VAL A 72 -3.60 -6.52 0.85
CA VAL A 72 -5.03 -6.28 1.05
C VAL A 72 -5.43 -4.91 0.50
N ALA A 73 -4.65 -3.86 0.81
CA ALA A 73 -4.92 -2.52 0.30
C ALA A 73 -4.89 -2.47 -1.23
N SER A 74 -3.94 -3.13 -1.88
CA SER A 74 -3.85 -3.17 -3.35
C SER A 74 -5.00 -3.96 -3.99
N THR A 75 -5.47 -5.04 -3.36
CA THR A 75 -6.67 -5.77 -3.84
C THR A 75 -7.93 -4.93 -3.70
N VAL A 76 -8.12 -4.23 -2.58
CA VAL A 76 -9.25 -3.31 -2.39
C VAL A 76 -9.19 -2.16 -3.40
N ALA A 77 -8.00 -1.58 -3.63
CA ALA A 77 -7.81 -0.54 -4.63
C ALA A 77 -8.12 -1.03 -6.04
N GLY A 78 -7.67 -2.24 -6.41
CA GLY A 78 -7.97 -2.86 -7.70
C GLY A 78 -9.48 -3.12 -7.87
N LEU A 79 -10.15 -3.63 -6.84
CA LEU A 79 -11.59 -3.85 -6.84
C LEU A 79 -12.37 -2.54 -6.99
N TRP A 80 -11.95 -1.50 -6.26
CA TRP A 80 -12.54 -0.17 -6.35
C TRP A 80 -12.44 0.40 -7.78
N ILE A 81 -11.26 0.33 -8.40
CA ILE A 81 -11.04 0.78 -9.78
C ILE A 81 -11.86 -0.05 -10.78
N GLY A 82 -11.98 -1.35 -10.56
CA GLY A 82 -12.76 -2.25 -11.42
C GLY A 82 -14.27 -1.98 -11.37
N VAL A 83 -14.81 -1.66 -10.19
CA VAL A 83 -16.25 -1.36 -10.00
C VAL A 83 -16.59 0.06 -10.46
N ALA A 84 -15.75 1.03 -10.12
CA ALA A 84 -15.95 2.43 -10.50
C ALA A 84 -14.98 2.82 -11.62
N GLN A 85 -15.16 2.22 -12.80
CA GLN A 85 -14.33 2.53 -13.96
C GLN A 85 -14.44 4.03 -14.28
N PRO A 86 -13.35 4.81 -14.16
CA PRO A 86 -13.35 6.21 -14.57
C PRO A 86 -13.61 6.31 -16.07
N ALA A 87 -14.32 7.36 -16.52
CA ALA A 87 -14.64 7.56 -17.94
C ALA A 87 -13.40 7.57 -18.87
N ALA A 88 -12.22 7.91 -18.35
CA ALA A 88 -10.97 7.82 -19.10
C ALA A 88 -10.55 6.36 -19.45
N LEU A 89 -10.93 5.37 -18.64
CA LEU A 89 -10.64 3.96 -18.92
C LEU A 89 -11.59 3.37 -19.96
N SER A 90 -12.85 3.84 -20.04
CA SER A 90 -13.78 3.39 -21.10
C SER A 90 -13.34 3.84 -22.48
N ASP A 91 -12.79 5.04 -22.63
CA ASP A 91 -12.27 5.54 -23.90
C ASP A 91 -11.04 4.74 -24.37
N ILE A 92 -10.13 4.40 -23.44
CA ILE A 92 -8.96 3.57 -23.73
C ILE A 92 -9.40 2.14 -24.10
N ALA A 93 -10.33 1.55 -23.34
CA ALA A 93 -10.84 0.21 -23.62
C ALA A 93 -11.51 0.13 -25.00
N ALA A 94 -12.32 1.12 -25.37
CA ALA A 94 -12.93 1.23 -26.70
C ALA A 94 -11.88 1.36 -27.81
N SER A 95 -10.78 2.07 -27.57
CA SER A 95 -9.69 2.23 -28.54
C SER A 95 -8.86 0.96 -28.76
N VAL A 96 -8.64 0.15 -27.71
CA VAL A 96 -7.78 -1.04 -27.77
C VAL A 96 -8.56 -2.29 -28.17
N TRP A 97 -9.79 -2.46 -27.68
CA TRP A 97 -10.61 -3.67 -27.90
C TRP A 97 -11.69 -3.49 -28.96
N GLY A 98 -11.87 -2.28 -29.48
CA GLY A 98 -12.97 -1.92 -30.37
C GLY A 98 -14.26 -1.64 -29.59
N GLU A 99 -15.20 -0.97 -30.25
CA GLU A 99 -16.51 -0.66 -29.68
C GLU A 99 -17.24 -1.96 -29.32
N GLN A 100 -17.57 -2.14 -28.04
CA GLN A 100 -18.37 -3.28 -27.61
C GLN A 100 -19.83 -3.04 -28.00
N VAL A 101 -20.21 -3.62 -29.14
CA VAL A 101 -21.63 -3.73 -29.52
C VAL A 101 -22.25 -4.85 -28.70
N SER A 102 -22.97 -4.49 -27.64
CA SER A 102 -23.81 -5.43 -26.90
C SER A 102 -24.99 -5.84 -27.78
N VAL A 103 -25.02 -7.10 -28.22
CA VAL A 103 -26.19 -7.68 -28.88
C VAL A 103 -27.13 -8.18 -27.80
N ASN A 104 -28.17 -7.41 -27.51
CA ASN A 104 -29.28 -7.88 -26.70
C ASN A 104 -30.03 -8.96 -27.48
N LEU A 105 -29.80 -10.23 -27.13
CA LEU A 105 -30.59 -11.35 -27.64
C LEU A 105 -31.96 -11.24 -26.97
N GLY A 106 -32.91 -10.54 -27.62
CA GLY A 106 -34.28 -10.30 -27.14
C GLY A 106 -35.11 -11.57 -26.97
N VAL A 107 -34.65 -12.49 -26.14
CA VAL A 107 -35.45 -13.54 -25.55
C VAL A 107 -35.93 -12.94 -24.23
N ASP A 108 -37.16 -12.41 -24.25
CA ASP A 108 -37.93 -12.22 -23.03
C ASP A 108 -38.16 -13.61 -22.43
N VAL A 109 -37.21 -14.07 -21.60
CA VAL A 109 -37.38 -15.27 -20.79
C VAL A 109 -38.33 -14.91 -19.65
N ASP A 110 -39.63 -14.85 -19.94
CA ASP A 110 -40.64 -14.74 -18.88
C ASP A 110 -40.67 -16.06 -18.10
N PRO A 111 -40.11 -16.15 -16.88
CA PRO A 111 -40.08 -17.39 -16.13
C PRO A 111 -41.48 -17.86 -15.70
N LEU A 112 -42.47 -16.96 -15.80
CA LEU A 112 -43.87 -17.20 -15.45
C LEU A 112 -44.66 -17.88 -16.56
N SER A 113 -44.22 -17.82 -17.83
CA SER A 113 -44.92 -18.49 -18.93
C SER A 113 -44.76 -20.02 -18.89
N LEU A 114 -43.84 -20.54 -18.08
CA LEU A 114 -43.65 -21.97 -17.84
C LEU A 114 -44.59 -22.54 -16.77
N LEU A 115 -45.32 -21.69 -16.04
CA LEU A 115 -46.22 -22.08 -14.95
C LEU A 115 -47.71 -22.04 -15.32
N GLU A 116 -48.07 -21.48 -16.48
CA GLU A 116 -49.47 -21.39 -16.96
C GLU A 116 -49.84 -22.44 -18.03
N GLY A 117 -49.15 -23.59 -18.03
CA GLY A 117 -49.49 -24.75 -18.87
C GLY A 117 -50.33 -25.80 -18.14
#